data_AF-A0A418V9C9-F1
#
_entry.id   AF-A0A418V9C9-F1
#
_cell.length_a   1.000
_cell.length_b   1.000
_cell.length_c   1.000
_cell.angle_alpha   90.00
_cell.angle_beta   90.00
_cell.angle_gamma   90.00
#
_symmetry.space_group_name_H-M   'P 1'
#
loop_
_entity.id
_entity.type
_entity.pdbx_description
1 polymer ?
#
loop_
_entity_poly.entity_id
_entity_poly.type
_entity_poly.pdbx_seq_one_letter_code
_entity_poly.pdbx_strand_id
1 'polypeptide(L)'
;MPSPAQLGEAQLSEAQLSEAQRRRIEAEELAHAQVQQEQLARQQREQAALAYRQEVRAALKPRPAWWPWRWLLPTLPLLAGVLYLLVVPQPPPVTDNTWGGISDSRLMERCRGEVSQQTYAREPDLRFPTPREAQGQFTPSPDGKRWDGWAARPDGTHLDFSCTYTAATDTVNAEPLQEEP
;
A
#
# COMPACT_ATOMS: atom_id res chain seq x y z
N MET A 1 -96.99 57.57 9.47
CA MET A 1 -95.83 57.79 10.35
C MET A 1 -95.33 56.42 10.80
N PRO A 2 -94.17 55.94 10.30
CA PRO A 2 -93.65 54.62 10.66
C PRO A 2 -93.10 54.60 12.09
N SER A 3 -93.27 53.46 12.77
CA SER A 3 -92.91 53.22 14.18
C SER A 3 -91.38 53.15 14.36
N PRO A 4 -90.80 53.69 15.44
CA PRO A 4 -89.35 53.74 15.67
C PRO A 4 -88.65 52.36 15.70
N ALA A 5 -89.40 51.28 15.87
CA ALA A 5 -88.87 49.91 15.78
C ALA A 5 -88.41 49.51 14.36
N GLN A 6 -89.09 50.00 13.30
CA GLN A 6 -88.76 49.62 11.92
C GLN A 6 -87.51 50.33 11.36
N LEU A 7 -87.12 51.48 11.94
CA LEU A 7 -85.91 52.20 11.56
C LEU A 7 -84.63 51.52 12.08
N GLY A 8 -84.70 50.81 13.22
CA GLY A 8 -83.58 50.05 13.76
C GLY A 8 -83.27 48.76 12.98
N GLU A 9 -84.31 48.05 12.51
CA GLU A 9 -84.15 46.81 11.74
C GLU A 9 -83.56 47.06 10.34
N ALA A 10 -83.94 48.17 9.69
CA ALA A 10 -83.37 48.57 8.40
C ALA A 10 -81.87 48.92 8.52
N GLN A 11 -81.46 49.66 9.56
CA GLN A 11 -80.05 50.01 9.75
C GLN A 11 -79.17 48.82 10.14
N LEU A 12 -79.72 47.86 10.92
CA LEU A 12 -79.01 46.63 11.26
C LEU A 12 -78.78 45.73 10.03
N SER A 13 -79.74 45.67 9.11
CA SER A 13 -79.61 44.88 7.88
C SER A 13 -78.63 45.51 6.86
N GLU A 14 -78.60 46.83 6.72
CA GLU A 14 -77.57 47.53 5.91
C GLU A 14 -76.15 47.33 6.46
N ALA A 15 -76.00 47.42 7.79
CA ALA A 15 -74.71 47.16 8.45
C ALA A 15 -74.24 45.71 8.24
N GLN A 16 -75.15 44.73 8.37
CA GLN A 16 -74.84 43.32 8.13
C GLN A 16 -74.50 43.03 6.65
N LEU A 17 -75.20 43.66 5.70
CA LEU A 17 -74.89 43.56 4.27
C LEU A 17 -73.51 44.16 3.96
N SER A 18 -73.14 45.28 4.60
CA SER A 18 -71.83 45.92 4.41
C SER A 18 -70.68 45.08 4.99
N GLU A 19 -70.87 44.43 6.13
CA GLU A 19 -69.87 43.53 6.72
C GLU A 19 -69.70 42.26 5.89
N ALA A 20 -70.80 41.69 5.38
CA ALA A 20 -70.76 40.55 4.48
C ALA A 20 -70.04 40.87 3.15
N GLN A 21 -70.25 42.06 2.59
CA GLN A 21 -69.53 42.53 1.40
C GLN A 21 -68.04 42.68 1.67
N ARG A 22 -67.65 43.26 2.81
CA ARG A 22 -66.24 43.39 3.21
C ARG A 22 -65.56 42.03 3.35
N ARG A 23 -66.20 41.07 4.04
CA ARG A 23 -65.68 39.70 4.17
C ARG A 23 -65.51 39.00 2.82
N ARG A 24 -66.39 39.28 1.86
CA ARG A 24 -66.28 38.73 0.50
C ARG A 24 -65.07 39.29 -0.24
N ILE A 25 -64.82 40.60 -0.15
CA ILE A 25 -63.64 41.25 -0.76
C ILE A 25 -62.36 40.71 -0.11
N GLU A 26 -62.31 40.63 1.23
CA GLU A 26 -61.16 40.07 1.95
C GLU A 26 -60.90 38.60 1.55
N ALA A 27 -61.95 37.80 1.35
CA ALA A 27 -61.82 36.42 0.86
C ALA A 27 -61.33 36.34 -0.59
N GLU A 28 -61.80 37.23 -1.47
CA GLU A 28 -61.36 37.30 -2.87
C GLU A 28 -59.88 37.73 -2.96
N GLU A 29 -59.44 38.71 -2.15
CA GLU A 29 -58.04 39.13 -2.05
C GLU A 29 -57.12 38.01 -1.55
N LEU A 30 -57.55 37.27 -0.52
CA LEU A 30 -56.82 36.11 -0.01
C LEU A 30 -56.72 34.98 -1.05
N ALA A 31 -57.80 34.71 -1.79
CA ALA A 31 -57.78 33.72 -2.86
C ALA A 31 -56.80 34.11 -3.98
N HIS A 32 -56.78 35.39 -4.38
CA HIS A 32 -55.81 35.88 -5.36
C HIS A 32 -54.37 35.79 -4.86
N ALA A 33 -54.10 36.13 -3.59
CA ALA A 33 -52.78 36.00 -2.99
C ALA A 33 -52.30 34.54 -2.94
N GLN A 34 -53.19 33.60 -2.60
CA GLN A 34 -52.87 32.16 -2.58
C GLN A 34 -52.52 31.65 -3.97
N VAL A 35 -53.29 32.01 -5.00
CA VAL A 35 -53.00 31.61 -6.39
C VAL A 35 -51.65 32.14 -6.85
N GLN A 36 -51.31 33.39 -6.52
CA GLN A 36 -49.99 33.95 -6.85
C GLN A 36 -48.85 33.21 -6.16
N GLN A 37 -49.00 32.87 -4.87
CA GLN A 37 -47.99 32.09 -4.14
C GLN A 37 -47.81 30.69 -4.74
N GLU A 38 -48.90 30.02 -5.12
CA GLU A 38 -48.81 28.73 -5.79
C GLU A 38 -48.10 28.81 -7.13
N GLN A 39 -48.37 29.85 -7.93
CA GLN A 39 -47.70 30.05 -9.21
C GLN A 39 -46.19 30.27 -9.03
N LEU A 40 -45.79 31.11 -8.07
CA LEU A 40 -44.38 31.31 -7.74
C LEU A 40 -43.72 30.03 -7.24
N ALA A 41 -44.39 29.27 -6.38
CA ALA A 41 -43.89 27.99 -5.89
C ALA A 41 -43.71 26.96 -7.02
N ARG A 42 -44.64 26.93 -8.00
CA ARG A 42 -44.51 26.07 -9.19
C ARG A 42 -43.32 26.48 -10.04
N GLN A 43 -43.15 27.78 -10.31
CA GLN A 43 -42.01 28.29 -11.08
C GLN A 43 -40.67 27.96 -10.40
N GLN A 44 -40.57 28.16 -9.09
CA GLN A 44 -39.37 27.81 -8.34
C GLN A 44 -39.05 26.32 -8.40
N ARG A 45 -40.06 25.45 -8.28
CA ARG A 45 -39.89 23.99 -8.41
C ARG A 45 -39.42 23.59 -9.80
N GLU A 46 -39.96 24.20 -10.84
CA GLU A 46 -39.54 23.95 -12.23
C GLU A 46 -38.09 24.36 -12.46
N GLN A 47 -37.69 25.54 -11.97
CA GLN A 47 -36.31 26.02 -12.06
C GLN A 47 -35.35 25.11 -11.29
N ALA A 48 -35.71 24.70 -10.07
CA ALA A 48 -34.92 23.77 -9.27
C ALA A 48 -34.78 22.40 -9.96
N ALA A 49 -35.85 21.91 -10.59
CA ALA A 49 -35.80 20.65 -11.34
C ALA A 49 -34.88 20.72 -12.57
N LEU A 50 -34.87 21.86 -13.27
CA LEU A 50 -33.95 22.08 -14.39
C LEU A 50 -32.50 22.17 -13.94
N ALA A 51 -32.22 22.92 -12.86
CA ALA A 51 -30.89 23.02 -12.27
C ALA A 51 -30.36 21.64 -11.85
N TYR A 52 -31.18 20.86 -11.14
CA TYR A 52 -30.85 19.49 -10.74
C TYR A 52 -30.52 18.59 -11.93
N ARG A 53 -31.32 18.64 -13.02
CA ARG A 53 -31.05 17.87 -14.24
C ARG A 53 -29.73 18.25 -14.89
N GLN A 54 -29.35 19.53 -14.86
CA GLN A 54 -28.06 19.99 -15.41
C GLN A 54 -26.89 19.47 -14.60
N GLU A 55 -26.97 19.52 -13.26
CA GLU A 55 -25.95 18.98 -12.38
C GLU A 55 -25.77 17.47 -12.57
N VAL A 56 -26.87 16.72 -12.63
CA VAL A 56 -26.84 15.28 -12.88
C VAL A 56 -26.20 14.97 -14.24
N ARG A 57 -26.56 15.71 -15.30
CA ARG A 57 -25.94 15.51 -16.63
C ARG A 57 -24.46 15.87 -16.64
N ALA A 58 -24.05 16.90 -15.90
CA ALA A 58 -22.65 17.28 -15.78
C ALA A 58 -21.84 16.20 -15.04
N ALA A 59 -22.40 15.63 -13.97
CA ALA A 59 -21.79 14.54 -13.21
C ALA A 59 -21.72 13.22 -13.99
N LEU A 60 -22.74 12.94 -14.81
CA LEU A 60 -22.82 11.75 -15.65
C LEU A 60 -22.09 11.88 -16.99
N LYS A 61 -21.37 12.98 -17.27
CA LYS A 61 -20.57 13.08 -18.49
C LYS A 61 -19.62 11.88 -18.55
N PRO A 62 -19.71 11.03 -19.60
CA PRO A 62 -18.85 9.87 -19.71
C PRO A 62 -17.41 10.36 -19.71
N ARG A 63 -16.64 9.87 -18.73
CA ARG A 63 -15.20 10.13 -18.70
C ARG A 63 -14.60 9.63 -20.01
N PRO A 64 -13.59 10.30 -20.55
CA PRO A 64 -13.02 9.89 -21.81
C PRO A 64 -12.36 8.52 -21.66
N ALA A 65 -12.40 7.70 -22.72
CA ALA A 65 -11.96 6.31 -22.70
C ALA A 65 -10.48 6.11 -22.29
N TRP A 66 -9.65 7.15 -22.36
CA TRP A 66 -8.25 7.15 -21.95
C TRP A 66 -8.03 7.39 -20.45
N TRP A 67 -9.07 7.76 -19.70
CA TRP A 67 -9.00 8.00 -18.25
C TRP A 67 -8.48 6.78 -17.44
N PRO A 68 -8.98 5.54 -17.64
CA PRO A 68 -8.41 4.37 -16.96
C PRO A 68 -6.96 4.07 -17.39
N TRP A 69 -6.60 4.39 -18.63
CA TRP A 69 -5.24 4.15 -19.13
C TRP A 69 -4.16 4.99 -18.44
N ARG A 70 -4.51 6.16 -17.90
CA ARG A 70 -3.57 6.98 -17.10
C ARG A 70 -3.03 6.24 -15.87
N TRP A 71 -3.80 5.30 -15.32
CA TRP A 71 -3.42 4.54 -14.12
C TRP A 71 -2.81 3.17 -14.45
N LEU A 72 -3.01 2.69 -15.67
CA LEU A 72 -2.41 1.44 -16.15
C LEU A 72 -0.92 1.60 -16.46
N LEU A 73 -0.50 2.76 -17.00
CA LEU A 73 0.90 3.04 -17.30
C LEU A 73 1.85 2.93 -16.09
N PRO A 74 1.57 3.56 -14.92
CA PRO A 74 2.45 3.44 -13.76
C PRO A 74 2.35 2.09 -13.04
N THR A 75 1.27 1.31 -13.23
CA THR A 75 1.08 0.03 -12.52
C THR A 75 1.71 -1.15 -13.26
N LEU A 76 1.88 -1.06 -14.58
CA LEU A 76 2.60 -2.04 -15.40
C LEU A 76 4.01 -2.42 -14.90
N PRO A 77 4.92 -1.47 -14.58
CA PRO A 77 6.26 -1.83 -14.09
C PRO A 77 6.23 -2.47 -12.70
N LEU A 78 5.30 -2.07 -11.82
CA LEU A 78 5.11 -2.69 -10.51
C LEU A 78 4.65 -4.14 -10.65
N LEU A 79 3.66 -4.38 -11.51
CA LEU A 79 3.18 -5.73 -11.80
C LEU A 79 4.29 -6.59 -12.42
N ALA A 80 5.06 -6.05 -13.36
CA ALA A 80 6.19 -6.74 -13.95
C ALA A 80 7.27 -7.10 -12.91
N GLY A 81 7.59 -6.18 -11.99
CA GLY A 81 8.54 -6.44 -10.91
C GLY A 81 8.06 -7.51 -9.93
N VAL A 82 6.78 -7.50 -9.55
CA VAL A 82 6.19 -8.55 -8.71
C VAL A 82 6.20 -9.89 -9.42
N LEU A 83 5.81 -9.92 -10.70
CA LEU A 83 5.81 -11.15 -11.50
C LEU A 83 7.24 -11.71 -11.63
N TYR A 84 8.23 -10.84 -11.82
CA TYR A 84 9.64 -11.22 -11.86
C TYR A 84 10.09 -11.88 -10.56
N LEU A 85 9.74 -11.30 -9.40
CA LEU A 85 10.08 -11.88 -8.10
C LEU A 85 9.41 -13.24 -7.85
N LEU A 86 8.24 -13.49 -8.44
CA LEU A 86 7.52 -14.76 -8.31
C LEU A 86 8.06 -15.85 -9.26
N VAL A 87 8.51 -15.47 -10.45
CA VAL A 87 8.97 -16.42 -11.49
C VAL A 87 10.45 -16.73 -11.34
N VAL A 88 11.25 -15.76 -10.90
CA VAL A 88 12.70 -15.98 -10.76
C VAL A 88 12.96 -16.78 -9.48
N PRO A 89 13.56 -17.98 -9.60
CA PRO A 89 13.92 -18.78 -8.43
C PRO A 89 14.88 -17.97 -7.56
N GLN A 90 14.40 -17.58 -6.39
CA GLN A 90 15.25 -16.98 -5.37
C GLN A 90 16.17 -18.07 -4.85
N PRO A 91 17.49 -17.85 -4.85
CA PRO A 91 18.37 -18.82 -4.23
C PRO A 91 18.06 -18.90 -2.73
N PRO A 92 18.24 -20.07 -2.10
CA PRO A 92 17.96 -20.23 -0.68
C PRO A 92 18.76 -19.19 0.14
N PRO A 93 18.16 -18.63 1.20
CA PRO A 93 18.88 -17.76 2.10
C PRO A 93 20.06 -18.53 2.70
N VAL A 94 21.25 -17.93 2.68
CA VAL A 94 22.41 -18.49 3.38
C VAL A 94 22.18 -18.25 4.86
N THR A 95 21.89 -19.33 5.60
CA THR A 95 21.69 -19.27 7.05
C THR A 95 23.04 -19.39 7.73
N ASP A 96 23.42 -18.37 8.48
CA ASP A 96 24.66 -18.40 9.27
C ASP A 96 24.41 -19.18 10.56
N ASN A 97 25.01 -20.36 10.68
CA ASN A 97 24.80 -21.22 11.84
C ASN A 97 25.84 -20.90 12.92
N THR A 98 25.41 -20.75 14.18
CA THR A 98 26.30 -20.53 15.34
C THR A 98 26.60 -21.78 16.17
N TRP A 99 26.16 -22.96 15.73
CA TRP A 99 26.43 -24.22 16.42
C TRP A 99 27.93 -24.46 16.49
N GLY A 100 28.46 -24.96 17.61
CA GLY A 100 29.92 -25.07 17.79
C GLY A 100 30.61 -23.78 18.23
N GLY A 101 29.85 -22.76 18.66
CA GLY A 101 30.39 -21.58 19.36
C GLY A 101 30.95 -20.46 18.49
N ILE A 102 30.87 -20.59 17.16
CA ILE A 102 31.26 -19.56 16.18
C ILE A 102 30.27 -19.58 15.00
N SER A 103 30.00 -18.42 14.41
CA SER A 103 29.21 -18.34 13.17
C SER A 103 30.01 -18.89 11.97
N ASP A 104 29.33 -19.47 10.97
CA ASP A 104 29.96 -19.98 9.76
C ASP A 104 30.72 -18.85 9.04
N SER A 105 30.11 -17.67 8.96
CA SER A 105 30.71 -16.47 8.38
C SER A 105 32.02 -16.06 9.06
N ARG A 106 32.05 -16.10 10.39
CA ARG A 106 33.21 -15.70 11.21
C ARG A 106 34.31 -16.75 11.19
N LEU A 107 33.95 -18.04 11.17
CA LEU A 107 34.92 -19.11 10.96
C LEU A 107 35.57 -18.97 9.58
N MET A 108 34.77 -18.75 8.54
CA MET A 108 35.26 -18.57 7.17
C MET A 108 36.23 -17.38 7.07
N GLU A 109 35.90 -16.23 7.67
CA GLU A 109 36.78 -15.05 7.70
C GLU A 109 38.12 -15.33 8.41
N ARG A 110 38.08 -15.88 9.62
CA ARG A 110 39.30 -16.22 10.38
C ARG A 110 40.15 -17.24 9.62
N CYS A 111 39.50 -18.25 9.06
CA CYS A 111 40.17 -19.29 8.33
C CYS A 111 40.84 -18.79 7.04
N ARG A 112 40.19 -17.89 6.30
CA ARG A 112 40.81 -17.22 5.15
C ARG A 112 42.08 -16.48 5.57
N GLY A 113 42.05 -15.82 6.73
CA GLY A 113 43.23 -15.18 7.33
C GLY A 113 44.36 -16.18 7.59
N GLU A 114 44.06 -17.32 8.20
CA GLU A 114 45.05 -18.37 8.49
C GLU A 114 45.62 -19.02 7.22
N VAL A 115 44.76 -19.43 6.29
CA VAL A 115 45.20 -20.06 5.03
C VAL A 115 46.05 -19.07 4.23
N SER A 116 45.58 -17.83 4.06
CA SER A 116 46.35 -16.81 3.34
C SER A 116 47.70 -16.52 3.98
N GLN A 117 47.81 -16.50 5.31
CA GLN A 117 49.09 -16.33 5.99
C GLN A 117 50.06 -17.50 5.70
N GLN A 118 49.55 -18.74 5.70
CA GLN A 118 50.37 -19.93 5.44
C GLN A 118 50.81 -20.04 3.96
N THR A 119 49.98 -19.56 3.03
CA THR A 119 50.23 -19.70 1.58
C THR A 119 50.71 -18.42 0.90
N TYR A 120 50.75 -17.27 1.58
CA TYR A 120 51.06 -15.96 1.00
C TYR A 120 52.31 -15.96 0.11
N ALA A 121 53.38 -16.65 0.55
CA ALA A 121 54.65 -16.69 -0.17
C ALA A 121 54.62 -17.55 -1.44
N ARG A 122 53.67 -18.49 -1.55
CA ARG A 122 53.55 -19.43 -2.68
C ARG A 122 52.42 -19.04 -3.63
N GLU A 123 51.29 -18.60 -3.08
CA GLU A 123 50.01 -18.44 -3.79
C GLU A 123 49.25 -17.19 -3.29
N PRO A 124 49.71 -15.97 -3.65
CA PRO A 124 49.10 -14.73 -3.15
C PRO A 124 47.69 -14.46 -3.69
N ASP A 125 47.33 -15.08 -4.82
CA ASP A 125 46.08 -14.81 -5.56
C ASP A 125 45.01 -15.90 -5.34
N LEU A 126 44.96 -16.50 -4.15
CA LEU A 126 43.95 -17.50 -3.82
C LEU A 126 42.55 -16.89 -3.74
N ARG A 127 41.60 -17.53 -4.43
CA ARG A 127 40.19 -17.18 -4.38
C ARG A 127 39.42 -18.16 -3.50
N PHE A 128 38.92 -17.66 -2.38
CA PHE A 128 38.09 -18.45 -1.47
C PHE A 128 36.62 -18.51 -1.92
N PRO A 129 35.90 -19.61 -1.60
CA PRO A 129 34.50 -19.78 -1.94
C PRO A 129 33.62 -18.76 -1.22
N THR A 130 32.54 -18.37 -1.86
CA THR A 130 31.49 -17.55 -1.26
C THR A 130 30.78 -18.30 -0.13
N PRO A 131 30.11 -17.61 0.83
CA PRO A 131 29.33 -18.27 1.88
C PRO A 131 28.30 -19.29 1.36
N ARG A 132 27.79 -19.07 0.15
CA ARG A 132 26.88 -20.00 -0.52
C ARG A 132 27.57 -21.26 -0.99
N GLU A 133 28.74 -21.14 -1.60
CA GLU A 133 29.52 -22.28 -2.07
C GLU A 133 30.04 -23.11 -0.89
N ALA A 134 30.35 -22.46 0.23
CA ALA A 134 30.76 -23.10 1.48
C ALA A 134 29.58 -23.69 2.29
N GLN A 135 28.33 -23.50 1.86
CA GLN A 135 27.18 -24.01 2.60
C GLN A 135 27.20 -25.54 2.65
N GLY A 136 27.05 -26.10 3.85
CA GLY A 136 27.11 -27.56 4.07
C GLY A 136 28.52 -28.14 4.22
N GLN A 137 29.57 -27.30 4.16
CA GLN A 137 30.96 -27.70 4.42
C GLN A 137 31.38 -27.51 5.89
N PHE A 138 30.46 -27.05 6.73
CA PHE A 138 30.69 -26.79 8.14
C PHE A 138 30.16 -27.95 8.99
N THR A 139 31.05 -28.55 9.78
CA THR A 139 30.72 -29.64 10.71
C THR A 139 30.85 -29.12 12.15
N PRO A 140 29.75 -28.87 12.88
CA PRO A 140 29.81 -28.50 14.28
C PRO A 140 30.12 -29.71 15.18
N SER A 141 30.85 -29.49 16.26
CA SER A 141 31.15 -30.48 17.31
C SER A 141 30.99 -29.86 18.70
N PRO A 142 30.97 -30.65 19.79
CA PRO A 142 30.94 -30.10 21.16
C PRO A 142 32.14 -29.21 21.48
N ASP A 143 33.29 -29.51 20.90
CA ASP A 143 34.56 -28.81 21.15
C ASP A 143 34.76 -27.60 20.23
N GLY A 144 33.92 -27.43 19.20
CA GLY A 144 33.97 -26.29 18.29
C GLY A 144 33.32 -26.54 16.94
N LYS A 145 33.97 -26.11 15.87
CA LYS A 145 33.45 -26.23 14.49
C LYS A 145 34.58 -26.44 13.50
N ARG A 146 34.37 -27.34 12.54
CA ARG A 146 35.29 -27.59 11.43
C ARG A 146 34.69 -27.08 10.12
N TRP A 147 35.52 -26.53 9.26
CA TRP A 147 35.21 -26.17 7.87
C TRP A 147 36.20 -26.88 6.95
N ASP A 148 35.70 -27.78 6.11
CA ASP A 148 36.48 -28.42 5.06
C ASP A 148 36.19 -27.72 3.74
N GLY A 149 37.14 -26.89 3.29
CA GLY A 149 36.96 -26.01 2.15
C GLY A 149 38.04 -26.15 1.12
N TRP A 150 37.91 -25.36 0.06
CA TRP A 150 38.89 -25.26 -1.01
C TRP A 150 39.16 -23.80 -1.33
N ALA A 151 40.28 -23.49 -1.96
CA ALA A 151 40.58 -22.18 -2.53
C ALA A 151 41.05 -22.36 -3.98
N ALA A 152 40.49 -21.61 -4.92
CA ALA A 152 40.89 -21.67 -6.32
C ALA A 152 42.20 -20.92 -6.53
N ARG A 153 43.11 -21.57 -7.24
CA ARG A 153 44.38 -20.99 -7.72
C ARG A 153 44.21 -20.37 -9.11
N PRO A 154 45.12 -19.44 -9.50
CA PRO A 154 45.09 -18.82 -10.83
C PRO A 154 45.26 -19.80 -12.00
N ASP A 155 45.90 -20.94 -11.76
CA ASP A 155 46.11 -22.01 -12.75
C ASP A 155 44.86 -22.87 -13.00
N GLY A 156 43.77 -22.61 -12.27
CA GLY A 156 42.51 -23.35 -12.35
C GLY A 156 42.45 -24.59 -11.47
N THR A 157 43.50 -24.89 -10.69
CA THR A 157 43.48 -25.96 -9.69
C THR A 157 42.93 -25.46 -8.35
N HIS A 158 42.57 -26.38 -7.46
CA HIS A 158 42.08 -26.06 -6.13
C HIS A 158 43.11 -26.47 -5.07
N LEU A 159 43.22 -25.68 -4.01
CA LEU A 159 43.90 -26.03 -2.77
C LEU A 159 42.84 -26.41 -1.75
N ASP A 160 42.78 -27.69 -1.38
CA ASP A 160 41.91 -28.15 -0.31
C ASP A 160 42.53 -27.84 1.06
N PHE A 161 41.68 -27.50 2.03
CA PHE A 161 42.09 -27.23 3.40
C PHE A 161 41.02 -27.64 4.40
N SER A 162 41.46 -27.98 5.60
CA SER A 162 40.62 -28.22 6.76
C SER A 162 40.89 -27.13 7.80
N CYS A 163 39.83 -26.54 8.33
CA CYS A 163 39.92 -25.45 9.29
C CYS A 163 39.13 -25.77 10.53
N THR A 164 39.78 -25.77 11.68
CA THR A 164 39.14 -26.14 12.95
C THR A 164 39.15 -24.96 13.91
N TYR A 165 37.97 -24.57 14.35
CA TYR A 165 37.75 -23.70 15.49
C TYR A 165 37.59 -24.52 16.76
N THR A 166 38.33 -24.15 17.80
CA THR A 166 38.24 -24.76 19.13
C THR A 166 37.63 -23.76 20.12
N ALA A 167 36.44 -24.07 20.65
CA ALA A 167 35.69 -23.17 21.52
C ALA A 167 36.37 -22.94 22.88
N ALA A 168 37.08 -23.94 23.40
CA ALA A 168 37.78 -23.85 24.68
C ALA A 168 38.92 -22.82 24.68
N THR A 169 39.53 -22.59 23.53
CA THR A 169 40.71 -21.70 23.38
C THR A 169 40.44 -20.48 22.51
N ASP A 170 39.26 -20.36 21.88
CA ASP A 170 38.92 -19.35 20.86
C ASP A 170 39.97 -19.26 19.73
N THR A 171 40.53 -20.40 19.33
CA THR A 171 41.55 -20.47 18.27
C THR A 171 41.00 -21.09 16.99
N VAL A 172 41.56 -20.67 15.85
CA VAL A 172 41.30 -21.25 14.53
C VAL A 172 42.63 -21.75 13.99
N ASN A 173 42.68 -23.01 13.60
CA ASN A 173 43.84 -23.61 12.93
C ASN A 173 43.42 -24.08 11.54
N ALA A 174 44.14 -23.63 10.52
CA ALA A 174 43.98 -24.10 9.15
C ALA A 174 45.10 -25.10 8.80
N GLU A 175 44.73 -26.20 8.16
CA GLU A 175 45.64 -27.23 7.67
C GLU A 175 45.38 -27.46 6.18
N PRO A 176 46.35 -27.16 5.28
CA PRO A 176 46.22 -27.48 3.87
C PRO A 176 46.26 -29.01 3.69
N LEU A 177 45.27 -29.55 2.97
CA LEU A 177 45.21 -30.96 2.62
C LEU A 177 46.01 -31.13 1.32
N GLN A 178 47.27 -31.57 1.43
CA GLN A 178 48.05 -31.92 0.24
C GLN A 178 47.57 -33.27 -0.32
N GLU A 179 47.13 -33.29 -1.58
CA GLU A 179 47.11 -34.52 -2.37
C GLU A 179 48.57 -34.95 -2.58
N GLU A 180 48.94 -36.11 -2.05
CA GLU A 180 50.19 -36.78 -2.42
C GLU A 180 50.20 -37.04 -3.95
N PRO A 181 51.36 -36.87 -4.62
CA PRO A 181 51.50 -36.96 -6.07
C PRO A 181 51.29 -38.35 -6.66
#